data_AF-A0A9W6BNK5-F1
#
_entry.id   AF-A0A9W6BNK5-F1
#
_cell.length_a   1.000
_cell.length_b   1.000
_cell.length_c   1.000
_cell.angle_alpha   90.00
_cell.angle_beta   90.00
_cell.angle_gamma   90.00
#
_symmetry.space_group_name_H-M   'P 1'
#
loop_
_entity.id
_entity.type
_entity.pdbx_description
1 polymer ?
#
loop_
_entity_poly.entity_id
_entity_poly.type
_entity_poly.pdbx_seq_one_letter_code
_entity_poly.pdbx_strand_id
1 'polypeptide(L)'
;MVMSWVPALQTPRYVDVRFDPRPTILASRGLAVEVQVLYTGVLRPAITVIEYMLTLPNLPGIIPLPIYTADDADELVCPGFNVFPIQPDKLERPIDIGNGTIVSLEGAMMLGVRISTNNGPVERKAQLPSISAVGLHVRREPSPP
;
A
#
# COMPACT_ATOMS: atom_id res chain seq x y z
N MET A 1 -40.90 9.17 8.08
CA MET A 1 -39.54 9.51 8.54
C MET A 1 -38.94 8.22 9.08
N VAL A 2 -38.23 7.46 8.24
CA VAL A 2 -37.71 6.13 8.65
C VAL A 2 -36.34 6.34 9.26
N MET A 3 -36.28 6.26 10.59
CA MET A 3 -35.04 6.13 11.36
C MET A 3 -34.48 4.71 11.18
N SER A 4 -33.92 4.39 10.01
CA SER A 4 -33.14 3.16 9.87
C SER A 4 -31.71 3.45 10.33
N TRP A 5 -31.35 3.00 11.53
CA TRP A 5 -29.95 2.88 11.95
C TRP A 5 -29.28 1.85 11.06
N VAL A 6 -28.44 2.30 10.13
CA VAL A 6 -27.57 1.40 9.36
C VAL A 6 -26.27 1.26 10.17
N PRO A 7 -25.89 0.05 10.60
CA PRO A 7 -24.66 -0.12 11.36
C PRO A 7 -23.47 0.34 10.52
N ALA A 8 -22.68 1.24 11.09
CA ALA A 8 -21.43 1.67 10.48
C ALA A 8 -20.54 0.44 10.31
N LEU A 9 -20.04 0.22 9.09
CA LEU A 9 -18.91 -0.68 8.92
C LEU A 9 -17.72 -0.01 9.65
N GLN A 10 -16.99 -0.70 10.52
CA GLN A 10 -15.82 -0.18 11.25
C GLN A 10 -14.74 -1.27 11.37
N THR A 11 -14.39 -1.91 10.25
CA THR A 11 -13.33 -2.91 10.20
C THR A 11 -12.09 -2.31 9.53
N PRO A 12 -10.89 -2.82 9.79
CA PRO A 12 -9.74 -2.57 8.92
C PRO A 12 -10.14 -2.86 7.48
N ARG A 13 -9.91 -1.87 6.62
CA ARG A 13 -10.21 -1.94 5.20
C ARG A 13 -8.93 -1.75 4.45
N TYR A 14 -8.53 -2.82 3.79
CA TYR A 14 -7.39 -2.79 2.91
C TYR A 14 -7.68 -3.62 1.67
N VAL A 15 -6.95 -3.32 0.61
CA VAL A 15 -6.86 -4.13 -0.59
C VAL A 15 -5.41 -4.58 -0.73
N ASP A 16 -5.23 -5.90 -0.86
CA ASP A 16 -3.94 -6.49 -1.20
C ASP A 16 -3.90 -6.72 -2.72
N VAL A 17 -2.96 -6.07 -3.39
CA VAL A 17 -2.61 -6.35 -4.78
C VAL A 17 -1.35 -7.20 -4.78
N ARG A 18 -1.46 -8.43 -5.26
CA ARG A 18 -0.35 -9.37 -5.34
C ARG A 18 0.23 -9.37 -6.74
N PHE A 19 1.56 -9.36 -6.81
CA PHE A 19 2.29 -9.55 -8.05
C PHE A 19 2.78 -10.99 -8.12
N ASP A 20 2.92 -11.53 -9.34
CA ASP A 20 3.57 -12.82 -9.51
C ASP A 20 5.00 -12.73 -8.94
N PRO A 21 5.37 -13.59 -7.99
CA PRO A 21 6.67 -13.52 -7.36
C PRO A 21 7.75 -13.80 -8.42
N ARG A 22 8.49 -12.77 -8.78
CA ARG A 22 9.66 -12.87 -9.65
C ARG A 22 10.90 -12.49 -8.85
N PRO A 23 11.98 -13.30 -8.89
CA PRO A 23 13.21 -13.01 -8.15
C PRO A 23 13.86 -11.67 -8.56
N THR A 24 13.45 -11.11 -9.71
CA THR A 24 13.95 -9.83 -10.22
C THR A 24 13.32 -8.59 -9.58
N ILE A 25 12.20 -8.72 -8.85
CA ILE A 25 11.48 -7.60 -8.22
C ILE A 25 11.90 -7.50 -6.75
N LEU A 26 13.10 -6.98 -6.55
CA LEU A 26 13.62 -6.64 -5.22
C LEU A 26 12.94 -5.37 -4.70
N ALA A 27 12.69 -5.31 -3.39
CA ALA A 27 12.13 -4.13 -2.74
C ALA A 27 12.97 -2.88 -2.99
N SER A 28 14.30 -3.02 -2.98
CA SER A 28 15.28 -1.96 -3.24
C SER A 28 15.19 -1.35 -4.65
N ARG A 29 14.50 -2.01 -5.59
CA ARG A 29 14.31 -1.51 -6.96
C ARG A 29 13.01 -0.70 -7.11
N GLY A 30 12.15 -0.65 -6.10
CA GLY A 30 10.91 0.13 -6.12
C GLY A 30 11.20 1.63 -6.27
N LEU A 31 10.43 2.30 -7.14
CA LEU A 31 10.50 3.76 -7.37
C LEU A 31 9.23 4.47 -6.93
N ALA A 32 8.08 3.94 -7.32
CA ALA A 32 6.78 4.45 -6.92
C ALA A 32 5.72 3.35 -7.00
N VAL A 33 4.62 3.57 -6.30
CA VAL A 33 3.34 2.88 -6.55
C VAL A 33 2.41 3.84 -7.26
N GLU A 34 1.82 3.40 -8.35
CA GLU A 34 0.79 4.15 -9.07
C GLU A 34 -0.57 3.53 -8.76
N VAL A 35 -1.56 4.34 -8.38
CA VAL A 35 -2.91 3.87 -8.04
C VAL A 35 -3.94 4.62 -8.87
N GLN A 36 -4.77 3.88 -9.60
CA GLN A 36 -5.92 4.44 -10.29
C GLN A 36 -7.11 4.49 -9.34
N VAL A 37 -7.52 5.70 -8.98
CA VAL A 37 -8.68 5.95 -8.12
C VAL A 37 -9.85 6.34 -9.03
N LEU A 38 -10.92 5.56 -8.99
CA LEU A 38 -12.17 5.88 -9.70
C LEU A 38 -13.12 6.72 -8.85
N TYR A 39 -13.05 6.55 -7.54
CA TYR A 39 -13.91 7.23 -6.57
C TYR A 39 -13.23 7.31 -5.21
N THR A 40 -13.21 8.47 -4.55
CA THR A 40 -12.54 8.64 -3.24
C THR A 40 -13.40 8.21 -2.05
N GLY A 41 -14.70 8.00 -2.24
CA GLY A 41 -15.59 7.79 -1.10
C GLY A 41 -15.76 9.03 -0.23
N VAL A 42 -16.26 8.80 0.98
CA VAL A 42 -16.53 9.83 2.01
C VAL A 42 -15.42 9.92 3.07
N LEU A 43 -14.46 9.00 3.04
CA LEU A 43 -13.35 8.98 4.00
C LEU A 43 -12.34 10.08 3.69
N ARG A 44 -11.82 10.71 4.74
CA ARG A 44 -10.74 11.70 4.68
C ARG A 44 -9.67 11.34 5.73
N PRO A 45 -8.42 11.02 5.32
CA PRO A 45 -8.00 10.76 3.94
C PRO A 45 -8.62 9.47 3.37
N ALA A 46 -8.72 9.37 2.05
CA ALA A 46 -9.33 8.21 1.38
C ALA A 46 -8.42 6.97 1.40
N ILE A 47 -7.13 7.17 1.13
CA ILE A 47 -6.05 6.19 1.35
C ILE A 47 -5.27 6.67 2.56
N THR A 48 -5.01 5.81 3.53
CA THR A 48 -4.24 6.16 4.74
C THR A 48 -2.81 5.68 4.70
N VAL A 49 -2.59 4.45 4.24
CA VAL A 49 -1.26 3.83 4.21
C VAL A 49 -1.15 2.99 2.95
N ILE A 50 0.00 3.08 2.29
CA ILE A 50 0.40 2.13 1.26
C ILE A 50 1.63 1.40 1.78
N GLU A 51 1.57 0.07 1.77
CA GLU A 51 2.60 -0.79 2.30
C GLU A 51 3.10 -1.75 1.22
N TYR A 52 4.40 -1.98 1.20
CA TYR A 52 4.98 -3.10 0.50
C TYR A 52 4.77 -4.38 1.27
N MET A 53 4.34 -5.41 0.56
CA MET A 53 4.21 -6.75 1.09
C MET A 53 5.49 -7.50 0.71
N LEU A 54 6.39 -7.69 1.66
CA LEU A 54 7.74 -8.22 1.42
C LEU A 54 7.89 -9.63 1.95
N THR A 55 8.83 -10.37 1.38
CA THR A 55 9.37 -11.60 1.98
C THR A 55 10.88 -11.54 2.02
N LEU A 56 11.47 -12.13 3.06
CA LEU A 56 12.91 -12.21 3.26
C LEU A 56 13.36 -13.66 3.08
N PRO A 57 14.55 -13.91 2.50
CA PRO A 57 15.05 -15.28 2.26
C PRO A 57 15.06 -16.18 3.50
N ASN A 58 15.29 -15.59 4.67
CA ASN A 58 15.51 -16.31 5.93
C ASN A 58 14.40 -16.08 6.97
N LEU A 59 13.30 -15.42 6.60
CA LEU A 59 12.19 -15.17 7.51
C LEU A 59 10.89 -15.74 6.96
N PRO A 60 10.23 -16.66 7.69
CA PRO A 60 8.91 -17.11 7.30
C PRO A 60 7.89 -15.98 7.51
N GLY A 61 7.21 -15.57 6.45
CA GLY A 61 6.09 -14.63 6.53
C GLY A 61 6.13 -13.51 5.50
N ILE A 62 5.04 -12.73 5.48
CA ILE A 62 4.93 -11.50 4.71
C ILE A 62 5.07 -10.33 5.68
N ILE A 63 5.98 -9.43 5.34
CA ILE A 63 6.30 -8.27 6.16
C ILE A 63 5.73 -7.03 5.47
N PRO A 64 4.75 -6.34 6.07
CA PRO A 64 4.28 -5.06 5.57
C PRO A 64 5.33 -3.98 5.88
N LEU A 65 5.71 -3.20 4.87
CA LEU A 65 6.61 -2.05 5.01
C LEU A 65 5.88 -0.78 4.52
N PRO A 66 5.51 0.16 5.39
CA PRO A 66 4.85 1.39 4.97
C PRO A 66 5.78 2.24 4.10
N ILE A 67 5.36 2.48 2.85
CA ILE A 67 6.06 3.34 1.88
C ILE A 67 5.42 4.72 1.76
N TYR A 68 4.15 4.83 2.12
CA TYR A 68 3.40 6.08 2.15
C TYR A 68 2.43 6.04 3.32
N THR A 69 2.29 7.18 3.99
CA THR A 69 1.31 7.43 5.03
C THR A 69 0.71 8.79 4.71
N ALA A 70 -0.61 8.83 4.62
CA ALA A 70 -1.32 10.04 4.26
C ALA A 70 -1.33 11.02 5.43
N ASP A 71 -1.14 12.29 5.09
CA ASP A 71 -1.47 13.39 5.98
C ASP A 71 -2.90 13.87 5.67
N ASP A 72 -3.56 14.54 6.63
CA ASP A 72 -4.95 15.00 6.48
C ASP A 72 -5.16 15.97 5.30
N ALA A 73 -4.08 16.52 4.75
CA ALA A 73 -4.07 17.45 3.62
C ALA A 73 -3.89 16.78 2.25
N ASP A 74 -3.71 15.45 2.18
CA ASP A 74 -3.42 14.78 0.91
C ASP A 74 -4.65 14.75 -0.03
N GLU A 75 -4.52 15.46 -1.15
CA GLU A 75 -5.53 15.53 -2.19
C GLU A 75 -5.22 14.51 -3.30
N LEU A 76 -6.17 13.60 -3.53
CA LEU A 76 -6.08 12.60 -4.60
C LEU A 76 -6.76 13.11 -5.87
N VAL A 77 -6.10 12.95 -7.01
CA VAL A 77 -6.72 13.13 -8.32
C VAL A 77 -7.78 12.03 -8.50
N CYS A 78 -9.04 12.43 -8.66
CA CYS A 78 -10.17 11.51 -8.77
C CYS A 78 -11.24 12.03 -9.75
N PRO A 79 -11.60 11.26 -10.80
CA PRO A 79 -10.99 10.00 -11.21
C PRO A 79 -9.59 10.22 -11.82
N GLY A 80 -8.61 9.37 -11.50
CA GLY A 80 -7.26 9.52 -12.06
C GLY A 80 -6.20 8.60 -11.45
N PHE A 81 -4.99 8.70 -12.00
CA PHE A 81 -3.81 8.03 -11.49
C PHE A 81 -3.08 8.93 -10.49
N ASN A 82 -2.72 8.35 -9.35
CA ASN A 82 -1.96 9.00 -8.29
C ASN A 82 -0.65 8.24 -8.09
N VAL A 83 0.48 8.95 -8.10
CA VAL A 83 1.80 8.36 -7.98
C VAL A 83 2.35 8.62 -6.59
N PHE A 84 2.67 7.55 -5.87
CA PHE A 84 3.21 7.57 -4.52
C PHE A 84 4.69 7.18 -4.59
N PRO A 85 5.62 8.15 -4.57
CA PRO A 85 7.05 7.88 -4.64
C PRO A 85 7.52 7.17 -3.37
N ILE A 86 8.43 6.22 -3.52
CA ILE A 86 9.03 5.53 -2.38
C ILE A 86 10.30 6.27 -2.01
N GLN A 87 10.35 6.69 -0.76
CA GLN A 87 11.53 7.37 -0.25
C GLN A 87 12.67 6.35 -0.07
N PRO A 88 13.87 6.59 -0.63
CA PRO A 88 14.98 5.63 -0.55
C PRO A 88 15.36 5.22 0.88
N ASP A 89 15.24 6.15 1.83
CA ASP A 89 15.57 5.92 3.23
C ASP A 89 14.63 4.90 3.91
N LYS A 90 13.42 4.70 3.38
CA LYS A 90 12.49 3.64 3.83
C LYS A 90 12.95 2.24 3.41
N LEU A 91 13.74 2.14 2.35
CA LEU A 91 14.26 0.87 1.80
C LEU A 91 15.65 0.53 2.33
N GLU A 92 16.43 1.53 2.75
CA GLU A 92 17.79 1.37 3.24
C GLU A 92 17.85 1.09 4.76
N ARG A 93 16.78 1.41 5.49
CA ARG A 93 16.74 1.20 6.94
C ARG A 93 16.30 -0.22 7.30
N PRO A 94 16.97 -0.85 8.28
CA PRO A 94 16.45 -2.06 8.90
C PRO A 94 15.06 -1.82 9.47
N ILE A 95 14.17 -2.79 9.34
CA ILE A 95 12.79 -2.70 9.80
C ILE A 95 12.60 -3.54 11.06
N ASP A 96 11.85 -3.01 12.03
CA ASP A 96 11.40 -3.78 13.19
C ASP A 96 10.15 -4.58 12.78
N ILE A 97 10.27 -5.91 12.79
CA ILE A 97 9.19 -6.83 12.43
C ILE A 97 8.35 -7.26 13.64
N GLY A 98 8.48 -6.55 14.75
CA GLY A 98 7.87 -6.87 16.02
C GLY A 98 8.81 -7.63 16.95
N ASN A 99 8.50 -7.59 18.25
CA ASN A 99 9.29 -8.22 19.31
C ASN A 99 10.74 -7.71 19.39
N GLY A 100 11.01 -6.49 18.91
CA GLY A 100 12.35 -5.89 18.89
C GLY A 100 13.31 -6.55 17.89
N THR A 101 12.79 -7.32 16.94
CA THR A 101 13.62 -7.97 15.92
C THR A 101 13.82 -7.02 14.75
N ILE A 102 15.05 -6.58 14.56
CA ILE A 102 15.44 -5.69 13.48
C ILE A 102 16.03 -6.53 12.34
N VAL A 103 15.45 -6.44 11.15
CA VAL A 103 15.89 -7.18 9.96
C VAL A 103 16.33 -6.24 8.84
N SER A 104 17.42 -6.60 8.18
CA SER A 104 17.84 -5.94 6.93
C SER A 104 16.87 -6.28 5.80
N LEU A 105 16.61 -5.31 4.94
CA LEU A 105 15.83 -5.48 3.71
C LEU A 105 16.69 -5.98 2.53
N GLU A 106 17.96 -6.29 2.78
CA GLU A 106 18.83 -6.87 1.77
C GLU A 106 18.25 -8.20 1.23
N GLY A 107 18.07 -8.26 -0.09
CA GLY A 107 17.44 -9.41 -0.73
C GLY A 107 15.93 -9.56 -0.48
N ALA A 108 15.27 -8.57 0.11
CA ALA A 108 13.81 -8.59 0.26
C ALA A 108 13.13 -8.59 -1.11
N MET A 109 12.26 -9.58 -1.33
CA MET A 109 11.46 -9.69 -2.54
C MET A 109 10.10 -9.06 -2.30
N MET A 110 9.60 -8.34 -3.31
CA MET A 110 8.27 -7.74 -3.25
C MET A 110 7.23 -8.72 -3.77
N LEU A 111 6.23 -8.99 -2.95
CA LEU A 111 5.09 -9.86 -3.28
C LEU A 111 3.86 -9.07 -3.69
N GLY A 112 3.79 -7.79 -3.35
CA GLY A 112 2.60 -6.99 -3.59
C GLY A 112 2.61 -5.65 -2.87
N VAL A 113 1.47 -5.00 -2.94
CA VAL A 113 1.16 -3.75 -2.26
C VAL A 113 -0.14 -3.92 -1.48
N ARG A 114 -0.17 -3.42 -0.25
CA ARG A 114 -1.38 -3.25 0.54
C ARG A 114 -1.75 -1.79 0.56
N ILE A 115 -3.00 -1.48 0.23
CA ILE A 115 -3.55 -0.12 0.28
C ILE A 115 -4.64 -0.11 1.35
N SER A 116 -4.43 0.68 2.40
CA SER A 116 -5.32 0.78 3.55
C SER A 116 -6.14 2.08 3.50
N THR A 117 -7.35 2.03 4.05
CA THR A 117 -8.19 3.21 4.30
C THR A 117 -8.40 3.38 5.80
N ASN A 118 -8.84 4.56 6.26
CA ASN A 118 -9.15 4.73 7.68
C ASN A 118 -10.39 3.91 8.11
N ASN A 119 -10.54 3.73 9.43
CA ASN A 119 -11.69 3.04 10.04
C ASN A 119 -12.89 3.98 10.26
N GLY A 120 -12.96 5.09 9.51
CA GLY A 120 -14.06 6.03 9.58
C GLY A 120 -15.40 5.35 9.26
N PRO A 121 -16.49 5.82 9.89
CA PRO A 121 -17.81 5.24 9.68
C PRO A 121 -18.26 5.45 8.23
N VAL A 122 -18.83 4.40 7.63
CA VAL A 122 -19.55 4.47 6.35
C VAL A 122 -20.86 3.71 6.49
N GLU A 123 -21.90 4.25 5.88
CA GLU A 123 -23.25 3.68 5.91
C GLU A 123 -23.39 2.55 4.87
N ARG A 124 -22.64 2.62 3.77
CA ARG A 124 -22.69 1.62 2.69
C ARG A 124 -21.35 1.45 1.99
N LYS A 125 -21.13 0.27 1.40
CA LYS A 125 -19.91 -0.06 0.65
C LYS A 125 -19.61 0.93 -0.49
N ALA A 126 -20.64 1.49 -1.12
CA ALA A 126 -20.48 2.47 -2.20
C ALA A 126 -19.86 3.81 -1.73
N GLN A 127 -19.76 4.06 -0.43
CA GLN A 127 -19.08 5.24 0.13
C GLN A 127 -17.58 4.98 0.40
N LEU A 128 -17.08 3.78 0.13
CA LEU A 128 -15.67 3.45 0.21
C LEU A 128 -14.92 3.93 -1.04
N PRO A 129 -13.60 4.17 -0.94
CA PRO A 129 -12.77 4.40 -2.11
C PRO A 129 -12.83 3.22 -3.08
N SER A 130 -12.78 3.52 -4.37
CA SER A 130 -12.72 2.53 -5.46
C SER A 130 -11.40 2.68 -6.21
N ILE A 131 -10.64 1.59 -6.22
CA ILE A 131 -9.35 1.46 -6.92
C ILE A 131 -9.55 0.47 -8.05
N SER A 132 -9.20 0.86 -9.28
CA SER A 132 -9.33 -0.01 -10.46
C SER A 132 -8.02 -0.65 -10.88
N ALA A 133 -6.89 -0.02 -10.60
CA ALA A 133 -5.58 -0.50 -10.97
C ALA A 133 -4.51 -0.06 -9.97
N VAL A 134 -3.50 -0.90 -9.79
CA VAL A 134 -2.29 -0.60 -9.03
C VAL A 134 -1.09 -1.04 -9.85
N GLY A 135 -0.19 -0.10 -10.11
CA GLY A 135 1.07 -0.29 -10.83
C GLY A 135 2.25 -0.15 -9.88
N LEU A 136 3.31 -0.91 -10.16
CA LEU A 136 4.58 -0.81 -9.47
C LEU A 136 5.64 -0.30 -10.45
N HIS A 137 6.25 0.84 -10.15
CA HIS A 137 7.36 1.36 -10.92
C HIS A 137 8.65 0.84 -10.32
N VAL A 138 9.44 0.13 -11.13
CA VAL A 138 10.73 -0.44 -10.71
C VAL A 138 11.87 0.10 -11.57
N ARG A 139 13.07 0.21 -11.00
CA ARG A 139 14.28 0.44 -11.77
C ARG A 139 14.52 -0.71 -12.73
N ARG A 140 14.85 -0.37 -13.98
CA ARG A 140 15.24 -1.35 -15.00
C ARG A 140 16.54 -2.04 -14.57
N GLU A 141 16.61 -3.35 -14.72
CA GLU A 141 17.85 -4.10 -14.56
C GLU A 141 18.84 -3.66 -15.65
N PRO A 142 20.13 -3.43 -15.32
CA PRO A 142 21.14 -3.29 -16.36
C PRO A 142 21.10 -4.55 -17.22
N SER A 143 20.85 -4.39 -18.52
CA SER A 143 20.96 -5.52 -19.43
C SER A 143 22.40 -6.04 -19.34
N PRO A 144 22.63 -7.35 -19.15
CA PRO A 144 23.97 -7.89 -19.25
C PRO A 144 24.56 -7.52 -20.62
N PRO A 145 25.87 -7.21 -20.68
CA PRO A 145 26.54 -6.80 -21.91
C PRO A 145 26.52 -7.90 -22.99
#